data_AF-A0A2A2KS18-F1
#
_entry.id   AF-A0A2A2KS18-F1
#
_cell.length_a   1.000
_cell.length_b   1.000
_cell.length_c   1.000
_cell.angle_alpha   90.00
_cell.angle_beta   90.00
_cell.angle_gamma   90.00
#
_symmetry.space_group_name_H-M   'P 1'
#
loop_
_entity.id
_entity.type
_entity.pdbx_description
1 polymer ?
#
loop_
_entity_poly.entity_id
_entity_poly.type
_entity_poly.pdbx_seq_one_letter_code
_entity_poly.pdbx_strand_id
1 'polypeptide(L)'
;MHCYSTILSIVLLCCTLLAVARNATKKCPNGAEFRNCTPICPEPTCDSFDKPRFCFSLRCGAPGCACRSSHVLVDRANAELGCIPIEECP
;
A
#
# COMPACT_ATOMS: atom_id res chain seq x y z
N MET A 1 4.71 -40.13 -25.22
CA MET A 1 5.30 -38.79 -25.49
C MET A 1 4.44 -37.62 -24.99
N HIS A 2 3.14 -37.80 -24.69
CA HIS A 2 2.25 -36.72 -24.23
C HIS A 2 2.53 -36.19 -22.81
N CYS A 3 3.09 -37.01 -21.90
CA CYS A 3 3.37 -36.62 -20.51
C CYS A 3 4.46 -35.55 -20.37
N TYR A 4 5.47 -35.56 -21.24
CA TYR A 4 6.56 -34.58 -21.18
C TYR A 4 6.08 -33.17 -21.58
N SER A 5 5.22 -33.11 -22.60
CA SER A 5 4.65 -31.86 -23.11
C SER A 5 3.72 -31.18 -22.10
N THR A 6 2.91 -31.96 -21.37
CA THR A 6 2.02 -31.42 -20.32
C THR A 6 2.81 -30.92 -19.10
N ILE A 7 3.84 -31.66 -18.66
CA ILE A 7 4.69 -31.24 -17.54
C ILE A 7 5.43 -29.95 -17.88
N LEU A 8 6.02 -29.85 -19.09
CA LEU A 8 6.71 -28.65 -19.54
C LEU A 8 5.77 -27.44 -19.58
N SER A 9 4.52 -27.63 -20.02
CA SER A 9 3.51 -26.56 -20.07
C SER A 9 3.11 -26.06 -18.67
N ILE A 10 2.92 -26.97 -17.70
CA ILE A 10 2.58 -26.62 -16.32
C ILE A 10 3.72 -25.84 -15.66
N VAL A 11 4.97 -26.26 -15.88
CA VAL A 11 6.14 -25.56 -15.33
C VAL A 11 6.25 -24.15 -15.90
N LEU A 12 6.05 -23.98 -17.22
CA LEU A 12 6.08 -22.66 -17.85
C LEU A 12 4.98 -21.72 -17.33
N LEU A 13 3.74 -22.21 -17.20
CA LEU A 13 2.62 -21.47 -16.60
C LEU A 13 2.90 -21.07 -15.15
N CYS A 14 3.49 -21.97 -14.37
CA CYS A 14 3.85 -21.70 -12.98
C CYS A 14 4.96 -20.63 -12.90
N CYS A 15 6.02 -20.77 -13.72
CA CYS A 15 7.11 -19.81 -13.78
C CYS A 15 6.65 -18.41 -14.19
N THR A 16 5.73 -18.28 -15.15
CA THR A 16 5.19 -16.97 -15.54
C THR A 16 4.30 -16.37 -14.45
N LEU A 17 3.48 -17.16 -13.76
CA LEU A 17 2.69 -16.71 -12.60
C LEU A 17 3.58 -16.20 -11.46
N LEU A 18 4.64 -16.94 -11.10
CA LEU A 18 5.60 -16.52 -10.07
C LEU A 18 6.36 -15.25 -10.47
N ALA A 19 6.72 -15.11 -11.75
CA ALA A 19 7.41 -13.92 -12.25
C ALA A 19 6.51 -12.67 -12.23
N VAL A 20 5.24 -12.81 -12.63
CA VAL A 20 4.25 -11.72 -12.56
C VAL A 20 3.99 -11.28 -11.12
N ALA A 21 3.85 -12.21 -10.19
CA ALA A 21 3.68 -11.90 -8.77
C ALA A 21 4.88 -11.12 -8.19
N ARG A 22 6.10 -11.37 -8.69
CA ARG A 22 7.32 -10.68 -8.25
C ARG A 22 7.51 -9.30 -8.85
N ASN A 23 6.93 -9.02 -10.02
CA ASN A 23 7.15 -7.76 -10.75
C ASN A 23 6.12 -6.67 -10.44
N ALA A 24 5.28 -6.87 -9.43
CA ALA A 24 4.58 -5.78 -8.79
C ALA A 24 5.60 -4.96 -8.00
N THR A 25 6.37 -4.10 -8.68
CA THR A 25 6.91 -2.88 -8.06
C THR A 25 5.74 -2.27 -7.32
N LYS A 26 5.70 -2.40 -5.98
CA LYS A 26 4.64 -1.85 -5.13
C LYS A 26 4.70 -0.33 -5.25
N LYS A 27 4.10 0.21 -6.32
CA LYS A 27 3.76 1.61 -6.41
C LYS A 27 2.80 1.88 -5.28
N CYS A 28 3.06 2.94 -4.52
CA CYS A 28 2.13 3.34 -3.49
C CYS A 28 0.77 3.65 -4.10
N PRO A 29 -0.33 3.41 -3.35
CA PRO A 29 -1.66 3.80 -3.80
C PRO A 29 -1.73 5.32 -4.04
N ASN A 30 -2.75 5.76 -4.76
CA ASN A 30 -2.91 7.17 -5.12
C ASN A 30 -2.87 8.06 -3.86
N GLY A 31 -2.25 9.23 -3.97
CA GLY A 31 -2.09 10.19 -2.86
C GLY A 31 -1.10 9.77 -1.76
N ALA A 32 -0.51 8.58 -1.84
CA ALA A 32 0.56 8.12 -0.97
C ALA A 32 1.94 8.25 -1.63
N GLU A 33 2.98 8.24 -0.81
CA GLU A 33 4.37 8.20 -1.24
C GLU A 33 5.17 7.19 -0.42
N PHE A 34 6.18 6.60 -1.04
CA PHE A 34 7.07 5.68 -0.35
C PHE A 34 8.02 6.48 0.55
N ARG A 35 8.04 6.13 1.83
CA ARG A 35 8.94 6.73 2.82
C ARG A 35 9.77 5.62 3.48
N ASN A 36 11.07 5.88 3.62
CA ASN A 36 11.96 5.01 4.40
C ASN A 36 11.64 5.07 5.90
N CYS A 37 10.99 6.15 6.35
CA CYS A 37 10.54 6.36 7.71
C CYS A 37 9.05 6.69 7.69
N THR A 38 8.21 5.73 8.04
CA THR A 38 6.76 5.92 8.13
C THR A 38 6.35 6.34 9.55
N PRO A 39 5.23 7.07 9.70
CA PRO A 39 4.68 7.32 11.03
C PRO A 39 4.19 6.00 11.65
N ILE A 40 4.56 5.75 12.91
CA ILE A 40 4.04 4.59 13.68
C ILE A 40 2.58 4.84 14.07
N CYS A 41 2.23 6.11 14.27
CA CYS A 41 0.89 6.51 14.59
C CYS A 41 -0.05 6.29 13.41
N PRO A 42 -1.31 5.94 13.66
CA PRO A 42 -2.28 5.75 12.60
C PRO A 42 -2.44 7.03 11.79
N GLU A 43 -2.55 6.84 10.47
CA GLU A 43 -2.87 7.92 9.55
C GLU A 43 -4.25 8.49 9.83
N PRO A 44 -4.43 9.81 9.63
CA PRO A 44 -5.73 10.44 9.76
C PRO A 44 -6.67 9.96 8.65
N THR A 45 -7.95 9.99 8.93
CA THR A 45 -9.06 9.88 7.98
C THR A 45 -9.84 11.19 7.95
N CYS A 46 -10.80 11.33 7.04
CA CYS A 46 -11.71 12.49 7.02
C CYS A 46 -12.43 12.70 8.37
N ASP A 47 -12.74 11.64 9.11
CA ASP A 47 -13.39 11.75 10.42
C ASP A 47 -12.45 12.17 11.56
N SER A 48 -11.13 12.16 11.35
CA SER A 48 -10.15 12.24 12.43
C SER A 48 -9.04 13.26 12.22
N PHE A 49 -8.94 13.89 11.04
CA PHE A 49 -7.85 14.83 10.76
C PHE A 49 -7.90 16.09 11.65
N ASP A 50 -9.10 16.57 11.99
CA ASP A 50 -9.32 17.75 12.84
C ASP A 50 -9.31 17.42 14.35
N LYS A 51 -9.35 16.13 14.71
CA LYS A 51 -9.40 15.69 16.11
C LYS A 51 -8.00 15.67 16.73
N PRO A 52 -7.88 16.00 18.03
CA PRO A 52 -6.61 15.89 18.73
C PRO A 52 -6.09 14.45 18.68
N ARG A 53 -4.82 14.30 18.29
CA ARG A 53 -4.18 12.98 18.22
C ARG A 53 -3.58 12.61 19.57
N PHE A 54 -4.02 11.47 20.09
CA PHE A 54 -3.44 10.88 21.31
C PHE A 54 -2.18 10.04 21.04
N CYS A 55 -1.85 9.80 19.77
CA CYS A 55 -0.59 9.16 19.37
C CYS A 55 0.39 10.21 18.86
N PHE A 56 1.51 10.35 19.55
CA PHE A 56 2.64 11.18 19.15
C PHE A 56 3.93 10.38 19.33
N SER A 57 4.66 10.17 18.25
CA SER A 57 5.95 9.46 18.25
C SER A 57 6.87 10.07 17.22
N LEU A 58 8.11 10.35 17.64
CA LEU A 58 9.20 10.78 16.76
C LEU A 58 10.02 9.59 16.22
N ARG A 59 9.62 8.36 16.56
CA ARG A 59 10.30 7.15 16.08
C ARG A 59 9.79 6.77 14.68
N CYS A 60 10.70 6.30 13.85
CA CYS A 60 10.37 5.76 12.52
C CYS A 60 9.75 4.37 12.63
N GLY A 61 8.64 4.17 11.92
CA GLY A 61 8.14 2.86 11.55
C GLY A 61 8.96 2.23 10.43
N ALA A 62 8.54 1.05 9.99
CA ALA A 62 9.16 0.36 8.87
C ALA A 62 9.00 1.15 7.55
N PRO A 63 9.92 1.03 6.58
CA PRO A 63 9.75 1.60 5.26
C PRO A 63 8.44 1.14 4.61
N GLY A 64 7.71 2.06 3.99
CA GLY A 64 6.40 1.77 3.43
C GLY A 64 5.72 2.99 2.80
N CYS A 65 4.51 2.78 2.32
CA CYS A 65 3.69 3.87 1.79
C CYS A 65 3.00 4.61 2.93
N ALA A 66 3.01 5.93 2.87
CA ALA A 66 2.27 6.81 3.77
C ALA A 66 1.64 7.94 2.95
N CYS A 67 0.51 8.49 3.41
CA CYS A 67 -0.13 9.62 2.76
C CYS A 67 0.84 10.81 2.68
N ARG A 68 0.73 11.56 1.59
CA ARG A 68 1.45 12.83 1.44
C ARG A 68 0.98 13.82 2.50
N SER A 69 1.77 14.85 2.73
CA SER A 69 1.32 15.99 3.53
C SER A 69 0.00 16.54 2.98
N SER A 70 -0.90 16.92 3.88
CA SER A 70 -2.26 17.41 3.56
C SER A 70 -3.20 16.38 2.91
N HIS A 71 -2.84 15.10 2.92
CA HIS A 71 -3.74 14.00 2.52
C HIS A 71 -4.14 13.16 3.72
N VAL A 72 -5.31 12.55 3.63
CA VAL A 72 -5.87 11.63 4.62
C VAL A 72 -6.21 10.31 3.96
N LEU A 73 -6.18 9.25 4.74
CA LEU A 73 -6.56 7.92 4.29
C LEU A 73 -8.07 7.87 4.05
N VAL A 74 -8.48 7.32 2.91
CA VAL A 74 -9.91 7.18 2.56
C VAL A 74 -10.62 6.28 3.57
N ASP A 75 -10.04 5.11 3.85
CA ASP A 75 -10.57 4.17 4.81
C ASP A 75 -9.43 3.47 5.57
N ARG A 76 -9.59 3.35 6.88
CA ARG A 76 -8.56 2.74 7.73
C ARG A 76 -8.54 1.22 7.66
N ALA A 77 -9.66 0.59 7.30
CA ALA A 77 -9.70 -0.86 7.10
C ALA A 77 -9.11 -1.25 5.73
N ASN A 78 -9.07 -0.32 4.77
CA ASN A 78 -8.67 -0.59 3.38
C ASN A 78 -7.69 0.46 2.84
N ALA A 79 -6.43 0.36 3.25
CA ALA A 79 -5.36 1.26 2.83
C ALA A 79 -5.04 1.23 1.32
N GLU A 80 -5.52 0.22 0.59
CA GLU A 80 -5.37 0.13 -0.87
C GLU A 80 -6.21 1.17 -1.62
N LEU A 81 -7.26 1.71 -0.97
CA LEU A 81 -8.04 2.84 -1.51
C LEU A 81 -7.21 4.13 -1.60
N GLY A 82 -6.09 4.19 -0.88
CA GLY A 82 -5.15 5.30 -0.93
C GLY A 82 -5.60 6.50 -0.12
N CYS A 83 -5.08 7.66 -0.52
CA CYS A 83 -5.26 8.92 0.19
C CYS A 83 -5.85 9.99 -0.72
N ILE A 84 -6.71 10.82 -0.15
CA ILE A 84 -7.29 12.00 -0.80
C ILE A 84 -6.82 13.26 -0.08
N PRO A 85 -6.76 14.42 -0.75
CA PRO A 85 -6.48 15.67 -0.07
C PRO A 85 -7.63 16.00 0.90
N ILE A 86 -7.29 16.67 2.01
CA ILE A 86 -8.28 17.01 3.07
C ILE A 86 -9.46 17.81 2.52
N GLU A 87 -9.23 18.63 1.50
CA GLU A 87 -10.26 19.43 0.81
C GLU A 87 -11.28 18.62 0.01
N GLU A 88 -10.98 17.35 -0.29
CA GLU A 88 -11.91 16.40 -0.94
C GLU A 88 -12.71 15.58 0.08
N CYS A 89 -12.53 15.80 1.38
CA CYS A 89 -13.36 15.15 2.41
C CYS A 89 -14.82 15.62 2.32
N PRO A 90 -15.80 14.70 2.50
CA PRO A 90 -17.23 15.01 2.45
C PRO A 90 -17.75 15.81 3.65
#